data_AF-A0A1Q7B867-F1
#
_entry.id   AF-A0A1Q7B867-F1
#
_cell.length_a   1.000
_cell.length_b   1.000
_cell.length_c   1.000
_cell.angle_alpha   90.00
_cell.angle_beta   90.00
_cell.angle_gamma   90.00
#
_symmetry.space_group_name_H-M   'P 1'
#
loop_
_entity.id
_entity.type
_entity.pdbx_description
1 polymer ?
#
loop_
_entity_poly.entity_id
_entity_poly.type
_entity_poly.pdbx_seq_one_letter_code
_entity_poly.pdbx_strand_id
1 'polypeptide(L)' 'MTTIMASSQASAVQKQKPTLEEEVFKLKLEWMMAKNDDEKRRISEEIRRRIGFTPSKSQ' A
#
# COMPACT_ATOMS: atom_id res chain seq x y z
N MET A 1 29.42 -29.63 27.91
CA MET A 1 28.36 -29.51 26.90
C MET A 1 27.27 -28.65 27.50
N THR A 2 27.15 -27.39 27.05
CA THR A 2 26.21 -26.42 27.61
C THR A 2 25.27 -25.98 26.50
N THR A 3 24.03 -26.46 26.57
CA THR A 3 22.95 -26.11 25.65
C THR A 3 22.44 -24.71 25.97
N ILE A 4 22.73 -23.74 25.10
CA ILE A 4 22.07 -22.43 25.13
C ILE A 4 20.80 -22.55 24.29
N MET A 5 19.66 -22.62 24.97
CA MET A 5 18.34 -22.61 24.35
C MET A 5 17.96 -21.20 23.89
N ALA A 6 17.41 -21.15 22.68
CA ALA A 6 16.44 -20.16 22.19
C ALA A 6 16.81 -18.66 22.36
N SER A 7 17.62 -18.16 21.43
CA SER A 7 17.41 -16.78 20.96
C SER A 7 16.24 -16.81 19.97
N SER A 8 15.02 -16.82 20.51
CA SER A 8 13.85 -16.38 19.76
C SER A 8 14.03 -14.89 19.52
N GLN A 9 14.80 -14.53 18.48
CA GLN A 9 14.66 -13.26 17.80
C GLN A 9 13.22 -13.25 17.28
N ALA A 10 12.29 -12.81 18.14
CA ALA A 10 11.10 -12.15 17.67
C ALA A 10 11.61 -10.99 16.84
N SER A 11 11.71 -11.21 15.53
CA SER A 11 11.94 -10.16 14.55
C SER A 11 10.88 -9.11 14.85
N ALA A 12 11.28 -8.07 15.58
CA ALA A 12 10.58 -6.83 15.63
C ALA A 12 10.62 -6.34 14.17
N VAL A 13 9.62 -6.77 13.40
CA VAL A 13 9.28 -6.21 12.10
C VAL A 13 8.97 -4.77 12.43
N GLN A 14 10.02 -3.94 12.44
CA GLN A 14 9.89 -2.50 12.34
C GLN A 14 9.04 -2.33 11.10
N LYS A 15 7.74 -2.08 11.32
CA LYS A 15 6.76 -1.87 10.26
C LYS A 15 7.22 -0.60 9.57
N GLN A 16 8.16 -0.75 8.63
CA GLN A 16 8.58 0.28 7.73
C GLN A 16 7.29 0.87 7.19
N LYS A 17 7.16 2.19 7.28
CA LYS A 17 6.01 2.86 6.68
C LYS A 17 5.93 2.36 5.24
N PRO A 18 4.79 1.82 4.81
CA PRO A 18 4.67 1.28 3.46
C PRO A 18 5.09 2.38 2.49
N THR A 19 5.90 2.00 1.50
CA THR A 19 6.36 2.97 0.50
C THR A 19 5.15 3.43 -0.32
N LEU A 20 5.25 4.60 -0.94
CA LEU A 20 4.20 5.09 -1.84
C LEU A 20 3.86 4.06 -2.93
N GLU A 21 4.86 3.34 -3.43
CA GLU A 21 4.71 2.29 -4.42
C GLU A 21 3.89 1.10 -3.88
N GLU A 22 4.16 0.65 -2.65
CA GLU A 22 3.39 -0.43 -2.03
C GLU A 22 1.93 -0.03 -1.80
N GLU A 23 1.67 1.21 -1.40
CA GLU A 23 0.32 1.72 -1.21
C GLU A 23 -0.45 1.83 -2.52
N VAL A 24 0.17 2.37 -3.57
CA VAL A 24 -0.42 2.47 -4.90
C VAL A 24 -0.65 1.08 -5.49
N PHE A 25 0.27 0.15 -5.27
CA PHE A 25 0.13 -1.23 -5.73
C PHE A 25 -1.08 -1.92 -5.08
N LYS A 26 -1.28 -1.77 -3.76
CA LYS A 26 -2.46 -2.29 -3.06
C LYS A 26 -3.76 -1.70 -3.61
N LEU A 27 -3.81 -0.39 -3.81
CA LEU A 27 -4.96 0.28 -4.40
C LEU A 27 -5.23 -0.21 -5.84
N LYS A 28 -4.19 -0.49 -6.63
CA LYS A 28 -4.36 -1.03 -7.99
C LYS A 28 -4.93 -2.45 -7.98
N LEU A 29 -4.55 -3.28 -7.01
CA LEU A 29 -5.16 -4.59 -6.81
C LEU A 29 -6.63 -4.46 -6.41
N GLU A 30 -6.95 -3.55 -5.49
CA GLU A 30 -8.33 -3.24 -5.08
C GLU A 30 -9.18 -2.77 -6.26
N TRP A 31 -8.61 -1.91 -7.12
CA TRP A 31 -9.25 -1.45 -8.36
C TRP A 31 -9.55 -2.60 -9.31
N MET A 32 -8.64 -3.57 -9.44
CA MET A 32 -8.82 -4.74 -10.31
C MET A 32 -9.88 -5.71 -9.76
N MET A 33 -10.05 -5.76 -8.44
CA MET A 33 -11.07 -6.59 -7.77
C MET A 33 -12.44 -5.90 -7.63
N ALA A 34 -12.51 -4.60 -7.89
CA ALA A 34 -13.73 -3.82 -7.76
C ALA A 34 -14.85 -4.33 -8.69
N LYS A 35 -16.06 -4.46 -8.14
CA LYS A 35 -17.20 -5.09 -8.83
C LYS A 35 -18.07 -4.08 -9.59
N ASN A 36 -17.91 -2.80 -9.29
CA ASN A 36 -18.66 -1.72 -9.89
C ASN A 36 -17.72 -0.58 -10.31
N ASP A 37 -18.21 0.26 -11.23
CA ASP A 37 -17.40 1.35 -11.79
C ASP A 37 -17.24 2.51 -10.81
N ASP A 38 -18.13 2.65 -9.83
CA ASP A 38 -18.05 3.67 -8.78
C ASP A 38 -16.87 3.39 -7.82
N GLU A 39 -16.66 2.14 -7.42
CA GLU A 39 -15.48 1.71 -6.65
C GLU A 39 -14.21 1.94 -7.44
N LYS A 40 -14.19 1.53 -8.72
CA LYS A 40 -13.05 1.79 -9.61
C LYS A 40 -12.74 3.29 -9.68
N ARG A 41 -13.76 4.14 -9.80
CA ARG A 41 -13.59 5.60 -9.84
C ARG A 41 -13.00 6.13 -8.54
N ARG A 42 -13.57 5.74 -7.40
CA ARG A 42 -13.10 6.15 -6.07
C ARG A 42 -11.64 5.76 -5.82
N ILE A 43 -11.27 4.52 -6.16
CA ILE A 43 -9.91 4.00 -5.99
C ILE A 43 -8.94 4.71 -6.94
N SER A 44 -9.35 5.00 -8.17
CA SER A 44 -8.54 5.78 -9.12
C SER A 44 -8.24 7.19 -8.62
N GLU A 45 -9.23 7.84 -8.00
CA GLU A 45 -9.05 9.16 -7.39
C GLU A 45 -8.12 9.12 -6.17
N GLU A 46 -8.19 8.06 -5.36
CA GLU A 46 -7.28 7.85 -4.23
C GLU A 46 -5.84 7.62 -4.70
N ILE A 47 -5.63 6.77 -5.72
CA ILE A 47 -4.30 6.59 -6.34
C ILE A 47 -3.76 7.93 -6.83
N ARG A 48 -4.59 8.68 -7.58
CA ARG A 48 -4.26 10.00 -8.13
C ARG A 48 -3.85 10.99 -7.04
N ARG A 49 -4.55 11.00 -5.91
CA ARG A 49 -4.24 11.84 -4.75
C ARG A 49 -2.88 11.49 -4.15
N ARG A 50 -2.57 10.19 -3.99
CA ARG A 50 -1.32 9.74 -3.37
C ARG A 50 -0.09 9.98 -4.23
N ILE A 51 -0.20 9.78 -5.55
CA ILE A 51 0.90 10.06 -6.48
C ILE A 51 1.10 11.57 -6.74
N GLY A 52 0.28 12.44 -6.12
CA GLY A 52 0.37 13.88 -6.29
C GLY A 52 -0.05 14.36 -7.68
N PHE A 53 -0.77 13.54 -8.45
CA PHE A 53 -1.31 13.96 -9.74
C PHE A 53 -2.55 14.80 -9.49
N THR A 54 -2.37 16.08 -9.20
CA THR A 54 -3.46 17.04 -9.36
C THR A 54 -3.80 17.10 -10.84
N PRO A 55 -5.06 16.87 -11.27
CA PRO A 55 -5.42 17.22 -12.64
C PRO A 55 -5.13 18.72 -12.75
N SER A 56 -4.17 19.08 -13.60
CA SER A 56 -3.99 20.47 -13.99
C SER A 56 -5.37 20.92 -14.44
N LYS A 57 -6.00 21.82 -13.67
CA LYS A 57 -7.09 22.65 -14.20
C LYS A 57 -6.45 23.54 -15.26
N SER A 58 -6.04 22.96 -16.38
CA SER A 58 -5.75 23.71 -17.59
C SER A 58 -7.11 24.02 -18.19
N GLN A 59 -7.54 25.25 -17.86
CA GLN A 59 -8.45 26.18 -18.54
C GLN A 59 -9.59 25.60 -19.37
#